data_AF-A0A9E1VWL9-F1
#
_entry.id   AF-A0A9E1VWL9-F1
#
_cell.length_a   1.000
_cell.length_b   1.000
_cell.length_c   1.000
_cell.angle_alpha   90.00
_cell.angle_beta   90.00
_cell.angle_gamma   90.00
#
_symmetry.space_group_name_H-M   'P 1'
#
loop_
_entity.id
_entity.type
_entity.pdbx_description
1 polymer ?
#
loop_
_entity_poly.entity_id
_entity_poly.type
_entity_poly.pdbx_seq_one_letter_code
_entity_poly.pdbx_strand_id
1 'polypeptide(L)'
;EQVPWAESVNVIFPNQADRGTHMNVSGMALTKHAPNKDDALKLMAFLASDQGQEMYVQKNGEYPVKAGIPWSDLQNSWGPFKEDSLGLSVIADNRAAAVRLADEVGYND
;
A
#
# COMPACT_ATOMS: atom_id res chain seq x y z
N GLU A 1 19.16 -6.74 17.22
CA GLU A 1 18.92 -8.13 16.83
C GLU A 1 18.22 -8.27 15.48
N GLN A 2 17.16 -7.49 15.20
CA GLN A 2 16.43 -7.60 13.92
C GLN A 2 17.18 -7.04 12.69
N VAL A 3 18.14 -6.11 12.87
CA VAL A 3 18.89 -5.49 11.76
C VAL A 3 19.71 -6.52 10.95
N PRO A 4 20.53 -7.40 11.56
CA PRO A 4 21.23 -8.45 10.82
C PRO A 4 20.35 -9.36 9.95
N TRP A 5 19.11 -9.63 10.38
CA TRP A 5 18.17 -10.43 9.58
C TRP A 5 17.64 -9.64 8.38
N ALA A 6 17.35 -8.35 8.56
CA ALA A 6 16.95 -7.49 7.47
C ALA A 6 18.08 -7.33 6.43
N GLU A 7 19.34 -7.25 6.87
CA GLU A 7 20.51 -7.17 6.00
C GLU A 7 20.79 -8.50 5.25
N SER A 8 20.28 -9.63 5.76
CA SER A 8 20.44 -10.95 5.11
C SER A 8 19.44 -11.25 4.00
N VAL A 9 18.49 -10.35 3.73
CA VAL A 9 17.42 -10.53 2.74
C VAL A 9 17.44 -9.42 1.68
N ASN A 10 16.97 -9.75 0.48
CA ASN A 10 16.84 -8.80 -0.61
C ASN A 10 15.36 -8.57 -0.93
N VAL A 11 15.01 -7.30 -1.18
CA VAL A 11 13.70 -6.93 -1.70
C VAL A 11 13.69 -7.16 -3.21
N ILE A 12 12.69 -7.91 -3.70
CA ILE A 12 12.47 -8.14 -5.12
C ILE A 12 11.07 -7.64 -5.47
N PHE A 13 10.99 -6.71 -6.42
CA PHE A 13 9.75 -6.28 -7.04
C PHE A 13 9.45 -7.21 -8.23
N PRO A 14 8.42 -8.09 -8.15
CA PRO A 14 8.16 -9.08 -9.19
C PRO A 14 7.50 -8.47 -10.45
N ASN A 15 7.37 -9.28 -11.50
CA ASN A 15 6.59 -8.98 -12.71
C ASN A 15 6.99 -7.71 -13.49
N GLN A 16 8.24 -7.27 -13.37
CA GLN A 16 8.75 -6.02 -13.97
C GLN A 16 8.82 -6.03 -15.50
N ALA A 17 8.86 -7.22 -16.12
CA ALA A 17 8.81 -7.39 -17.58
C ALA A 17 7.37 -7.48 -18.13
N ASP A 18 6.35 -7.42 -17.27
CA ASP A 18 4.94 -7.61 -17.62
C ASP A 18 4.06 -6.57 -16.89
N ARG A 19 3.10 -6.97 -16.05
CA ARG A 19 2.10 -6.07 -15.47
C ARG A 19 2.66 -5.11 -14.41
N GLY A 20 3.79 -5.43 -13.79
CA GLY A 20 4.34 -4.72 -12.63
C GLY A 20 4.03 -5.40 -11.29
N THR A 21 4.61 -4.86 -10.22
CA THR A 21 4.40 -5.35 -8.84
C THR A 21 2.98 -5.00 -8.38
N HIS A 22 2.29 -5.97 -7.80
CA HIS A 22 0.98 -5.73 -7.19
C HIS A 22 1.06 -4.66 -6.10
N MET A 23 0.19 -3.66 -6.20
CA MET A 23 0.07 -2.58 -5.22
C MET A 23 -1.23 -2.71 -4.42
N ASN A 24 -1.17 -2.29 -3.16
CA ASN A 24 -2.33 -2.16 -2.28
C ASN A 24 -2.22 -0.84 -1.51
N VAL A 25 -3.28 -0.45 -0.78
CA VAL A 25 -3.34 0.87 -0.12
C VAL A 25 -3.85 0.78 1.31
N SER A 26 -3.30 1.66 2.13
CA SER A 26 -3.96 2.12 3.36
C SER A 26 -5.01 3.16 2.99
N GLY A 27 -6.28 2.82 3.20
CA GLY A 27 -7.42 3.67 2.83
C GLY A 27 -8.17 4.23 4.04
N MET A 28 -8.94 5.28 3.80
CA MET A 28 -9.87 5.87 4.76
C MET A 28 -11.25 6.05 4.14
N ALA A 29 -12.29 5.89 4.93
CA ALA A 29 -13.67 6.08 4.51
C ALA A 29 -14.45 6.87 5.56
N LEU A 30 -15.31 7.77 5.10
CA LEU A 30 -16.23 8.49 5.97
C LEU A 30 -17.47 7.61 6.22
N THR A 31 -17.74 7.30 7.48
CA THR A 31 -18.92 6.51 7.84
C THR A 31 -20.21 7.30 7.65
N LYS A 32 -21.30 6.59 7.30
CA LYS A 32 -22.60 7.20 6.99
C LYS A 32 -23.17 8.08 8.12
N HIS A 33 -22.84 7.76 9.36
CA HIS A 33 -23.36 8.42 10.57
C HIS A 33 -22.26 9.10 11.38
N ALA A 34 -21.19 9.56 10.73
CA ALA A 34 -20.11 10.29 11.41
C ALA A 34 -20.67 11.50 12.19
N PRO A 35 -20.56 11.53 13.53
CA PRO A 35 -21.17 12.59 14.34
C PRO A 35 -20.49 13.95 14.13
N ASN A 36 -19.21 13.93 13.74
CA ASN A 36 -18.39 15.12 13.48
C ASN A 36 -17.91 15.09 12.02
N LYS A 37 -18.85 15.17 11.07
CA LYS A 37 -18.57 15.02 9.64
C LYS A 37 -17.52 16.01 9.12
N ASP A 38 -17.63 17.27 9.51
CA ASP A 38 -16.73 18.31 8.98
C ASP A 38 -15.29 18.11 9.46
N ASP A 39 -15.09 17.70 10.70
CA ASP A 39 -13.74 17.41 11.23
C ASP A 39 -13.16 16.13 10.64
N ALA A 40 -14.00 15.12 10.37
CA ALA A 40 -13.58 13.93 9.64
C ALA A 40 -13.09 14.30 8.21
N LEU A 41 -13.80 15.19 7.51
CA LEU A 41 -13.37 15.68 6.20
C LEU A 41 -12.04 16.44 6.27
N LYS A 42 -11.83 17.27 7.30
CA LYS A 42 -10.53 17.95 7.51
C LYS A 42 -9.41 16.95 7.74
N LEU A 43 -9.64 15.90 8.55
CA LEU A 43 -8.64 14.85 8.78
C LEU A 43 -8.33 14.11 7.48
N MET A 44 -9.34 13.74 6.70
CA MET A 44 -9.13 13.08 5.41
C MET A 44 -8.33 13.97 4.45
N ALA A 45 -8.65 15.27 4.36
CA ALA A 45 -7.89 16.21 3.55
C ALA A 45 -6.45 16.38 4.04
N PHE A 46 -6.24 16.40 5.36
CA PHE A 46 -4.90 16.45 5.95
C PHE A 46 -4.06 15.21 5.60
N LEU A 47 -4.61 14.00 5.72
CA LEU A 47 -3.86 12.77 5.40
C LEU A 47 -3.49 12.68 3.90
N ALA A 48 -4.28 13.28 3.02
CA ALA A 48 -4.00 13.40 1.58
C ALA A 48 -3.15 14.64 1.19
N SER A 49 -2.82 15.51 2.15
CA SER A 49 -1.98 16.68 1.93
C SER A 49 -0.49 16.29 1.80
N ASP A 50 0.34 17.23 1.35
CA ASP A 50 1.80 16.99 1.23
C ASP A 50 2.39 16.60 2.58
N GLN A 51 2.05 17.36 3.63
CA GLN A 51 2.47 17.08 5.00
C GLN A 51 2.02 15.69 5.47
N GLY A 52 0.76 15.32 5.20
CA GLY A 52 0.25 14.00 5.57
C GLY A 52 0.99 12.86 4.89
N GLN A 53 1.25 13.00 3.58
CA GLN A 53 1.95 11.99 2.78
C GLN A 53 3.44 11.89 3.15
N GLU A 54 4.12 13.00 3.39
CA GLU A 54 5.49 13.02 3.90
C GLU A 54 5.60 12.28 5.25
N MET A 55 4.62 12.47 6.14
CA MET A 55 4.59 11.76 7.42
C MET A 55 4.46 10.24 7.24
N TYR A 56 3.61 9.76 6.32
CA TYR A 56 3.46 8.33 6.04
C TYR A 56 4.75 7.69 5.51
N VAL A 57 5.44 8.38 4.60
CA VAL A 57 6.74 7.94 4.06
C VAL A 57 7.78 7.77 5.17
N GLN A 58 7.88 8.77 6.05
CA GLN A 58 8.91 8.79 7.09
C GLN A 58 8.61 7.89 8.29
N LYS A 59 7.34 7.60 8.56
CA LYS A 59 6.92 6.88 9.79
C LYS A 59 6.53 5.43 9.55
N ASN A 60 5.94 5.11 8.40
CA ASN A 60 5.35 3.79 8.18
C ASN A 60 6.04 2.98 7.07
N GLY A 61 7.04 3.55 6.40
CA GLY A 61 7.74 2.87 5.29
C GLY A 61 6.86 2.62 4.06
N GLU A 62 5.66 3.21 4.01
CA GLU A 62 4.74 3.13 2.87
C GLU A 62 5.10 4.15 1.79
N TYR A 63 4.77 3.83 0.54
CA TYR A 63 4.96 4.74 -0.59
C TYR A 63 3.86 5.81 -0.60
N PRO A 64 4.19 7.07 -0.95
CA PRO A 64 3.18 8.11 -1.02
C PRO A 64 2.29 7.90 -2.24
N VAL A 65 0.98 8.11 -2.09
CA VAL A 65 0.03 8.06 -3.23
C VAL A 65 0.00 9.39 -3.99
N LYS A 66 0.45 10.48 -3.35
CA LYS A 66 0.49 11.80 -3.97
C LYS A 66 1.78 11.99 -4.76
N ALA A 67 1.64 12.33 -6.03
CA ALA A 67 2.77 12.65 -6.91
C ALA A 67 3.58 13.84 -6.37
N GLY A 68 4.90 13.77 -6.52
CA GLY A 68 5.84 14.82 -6.10
C GLY A 68 6.37 14.68 -4.68
N ILE A 69 5.80 13.79 -3.85
CA ILE A 69 6.37 13.47 -2.54
C ILE A 69 7.52 12.48 -2.73
N PRO A 70 8.75 12.81 -2.30
CA PRO A 70 9.89 11.92 -2.47
C PRO A 70 9.74 10.69 -1.58
N TRP A 71 10.30 9.58 -2.05
CA TRP A 71 10.45 8.37 -1.25
C TRP A 71 11.51 8.58 -0.16
N SER A 72 11.41 7.81 0.91
CA SER A 72 12.43 7.75 1.96
C SER A 72 13.74 7.12 1.45
N ASP A 73 14.84 7.35 2.16
CA ASP A 73 16.13 6.72 1.85
C ASP A 73 16.04 5.20 1.81
N LEU A 74 15.25 4.61 2.72
CA LEU A 74 15.01 3.16 2.74
C LEU A 74 14.32 2.66 1.47
N GLN A 75 13.26 3.33 1.03
CA GLN A 75 12.55 2.96 -0.20
C GLN A 75 13.42 3.17 -1.44
N ASN A 76 14.17 4.26 -1.49
CA ASN A 76 15.14 4.50 -2.57
C ASN A 76 16.23 3.42 -2.60
N SER A 77 16.64 2.88 -1.44
CA SER A 77 17.63 1.81 -1.36
C SER A 77 17.17 0.49 -2.00
N TRP A 78 15.85 0.26 -2.10
CA TRP A 78 15.29 -0.91 -2.78
C TRP A 78 15.21 -0.75 -4.30
N GLY A 79 15.41 0.47 -4.80
CA GLY A 79 15.41 0.80 -6.23
C GLY A 79 14.01 1.07 -6.81
N PRO A 80 13.96 1.62 -8.03
CA PRO A 80 12.71 1.88 -8.72
C PRO A 80 12.05 0.59 -9.18
N PHE A 81 10.73 0.63 -9.33
CA PHE A 81 9.97 -0.50 -9.85
C PHE A 81 8.73 -0.01 -10.61
N LYS A 82 8.22 -0.88 -11.48
CA LYS A 82 6.93 -0.75 -12.16
C LYS A 82 5.82 -1.26 -11.24
N GLU A 83 4.82 -0.43 -11.04
CA GLU A 83 3.58 -0.74 -10.32
C GLU A 83 2.56 -1.39 -11.27
N ASP A 84 1.83 -2.38 -10.77
CA ASP A 84 0.63 -2.90 -11.43
C ASP A 84 -0.49 -1.86 -11.32
N SER A 85 -1.12 -1.54 -12.46
CA SER A 85 -2.16 -0.52 -12.59
C SER A 85 -3.58 -1.08 -12.45
N LEU A 86 -3.73 -2.37 -12.11
CA LEU A 86 -5.01 -3.00 -11.87
C LEU A 86 -5.80 -2.27 -10.78
N GLY A 87 -7.02 -1.85 -11.10
CA GLY A 87 -7.89 -1.15 -10.16
C GLY A 87 -8.22 -2.01 -8.94
N LEU A 88 -8.09 -1.44 -7.73
CA LEU A 88 -8.39 -2.13 -6.47
C LEU A 88 -9.84 -2.65 -6.39
N SER A 89 -10.79 -2.03 -7.11
CA SER A 89 -12.15 -2.55 -7.23
C SER A 89 -12.19 -3.92 -7.90
N VAL A 90 -11.41 -4.12 -8.96
CA VAL A 90 -11.31 -5.43 -9.64
C VAL A 90 -10.72 -6.48 -8.70
N ILE A 91 -9.75 -6.09 -7.88
CA ILE A 91 -9.16 -6.96 -6.86
C ILE A 91 -10.22 -7.33 -5.80
N ALA A 92 -10.99 -6.34 -5.34
CA ALA A 92 -12.08 -6.54 -4.39
C ALA A 92 -13.18 -7.45 -4.93
N ASP A 93 -13.59 -7.27 -6.20
CA ASP A 93 -14.61 -8.09 -6.86
C ASP A 93 -14.20 -9.58 -6.93
N ASN A 94 -12.89 -9.84 -7.04
CA ASN A 94 -12.34 -11.20 -7.11
C ASN A 94 -12.01 -11.81 -5.74
N ARG A 95 -12.17 -11.07 -4.63
CA ARG A 95 -11.80 -11.54 -3.29
C ARG A 95 -12.45 -12.87 -2.92
N ALA A 96 -13.74 -13.03 -3.21
CA ALA A 96 -14.47 -14.25 -2.87
C ALA A 96 -13.97 -15.47 -3.66
N ALA A 97 -13.58 -15.29 -4.92
CA ALA A 97 -13.01 -16.36 -5.72
C ALA A 97 -11.60 -16.74 -5.24
N ALA A 98 -10.76 -15.75 -4.91
CA ALA A 98 -9.42 -15.98 -4.37
C ALA A 98 -9.44 -16.76 -3.04
N VAL A 99 -10.38 -16.44 -2.14
CA VAL A 99 -10.54 -17.17 -0.87
C VAL A 99 -10.96 -18.62 -1.11
N ARG A 100 -11.91 -18.87 -2.03
CA ARG A 100 -12.31 -20.25 -2.38
C ARG A 100 -11.14 -21.05 -2.96
N LEU A 101 -10.35 -20.43 -3.85
CA LEU A 101 -9.19 -21.09 -4.42
C LEU A 101 -8.17 -21.49 -3.34
N ALA A 102 -7.88 -20.59 -2.38
CA ALA A 102 -6.95 -20.88 -1.30
C ALA A 102 -7.41 -22.04 -0.40
N ASP A 103 -8.72 -22.15 -0.17
CA ASP A 103 -9.35 -23.26 0.57
C ASP A 103 -9.29 -24.57 -0.22
N GLU A 104 -9.67 -24.54 -1.50
CA GLU A 104 -9.68 -25.72 -2.38
C GLU A 104 -8.30 -26.37 -2.57
N VAL A 105 -7.23 -25.56 -2.57
CA VAL A 105 -5.85 -26.07 -2.69
C VAL A 105 -5.20 -26.39 -1.34
N GLY A 106 -5.91 -26.20 -0.22
CA GLY A 106 -5.37 -26.42 1.13
C GLY A 106 -4.12 -25.58 1.39
N TYR A 107 -4.12 -24.29 1.02
CA TYR A 107 -2.89 -23.48 0.97
C TYR A 107 -2.09 -23.42 2.29
N ASN A 108 -2.76 -23.64 3.43
CA ASN A 108 -2.15 -23.63 4.76
C ASN A 108 -2.10 -25.02 5.43
N ASP A 109 -2.43 -26.09 4.70
CA ASP A 109 -2.28 -27.48 5.15
C ASP A 109 -0.88 -28.03 4.80
#